data_AF-A0A847FKB7-F1
#
_entry.id   AF-A0A847FKB7-F1
#
_cell.length_a   1.000
_cell.length_b   1.000
_cell.length_c   1.000
_cell.angle_alpha   90.00
_cell.angle_beta   90.00
_cell.angle_gamma   90.00
#
_symmetry.space_group_name_H-M   'P 1'
#
loop_
_entity.id
_entity.type
_entity.pdbx_description
1 polymer ?
#
loop_
_entity_poly.entity_id
_entity_poly.type
_entity_poly.pdbx_seq_one_letter_code
_entity_poly.pdbx_strand_id
1 'polypeptide(L)'
;MAARNARAVGVARRGTLLGRLVRLGIGSSGILGYVFLYAPIVILIIFSFNSSRFVSTWEGFSLRWYGELFRDAAMMAALKNSLIVAVVSTLISTLFGTMAALVMERYQFGGKLAMDALLYLPIIIPEIAMAVMLLLFFVLARVNLSLGTVIIAHVAFNISFVTVVVRARLVGFDRRLEEAAQDLGANELQTF
;
A
#
# COMPACT_ATOMS: atom_id res chain seq x y z
N MET A 1 -1.24 46.76 30.97
CA MET A 1 -0.53 45.47 30.88
C MET A 1 -0.82 44.68 29.58
N ALA A 2 -1.63 45.20 28.63
CA ALA A 2 -2.05 44.48 27.40
C ALA A 2 -1.20 44.78 26.14
N ALA A 3 -0.25 45.71 26.18
CA ALA A 3 0.48 46.17 24.98
C ALA A 3 1.73 45.35 24.63
N ARG A 4 2.09 44.34 25.46
CA ARG A 4 3.36 43.60 25.32
C ARG A 4 3.24 42.28 24.53
N ASN A 5 2.02 41.75 24.36
CA ASN A 5 1.78 40.45 23.71
C ASN A 5 1.56 40.54 22.19
N ALA A 6 1.36 41.73 21.61
CA ALA A 6 1.14 41.88 20.17
C ALA A 6 2.42 41.78 19.32
N ARG A 7 3.61 41.81 19.94
CA ARG A 7 4.90 41.78 19.21
C ARG A 7 5.44 40.37 18.94
N ALA A 8 4.93 39.33 19.60
CA ALA A 8 5.41 37.96 19.41
C ALA A 8 4.80 37.26 18.18
N VAL A 9 3.64 37.73 17.69
CA VAL A 9 2.92 37.08 16.56
C VAL A 9 3.38 37.64 15.18
N GLY A 10 4.22 38.68 15.16
CA GLY A 10 4.62 39.38 13.93
C GLY A 10 5.83 38.80 13.18
N VAL A 11 6.47 37.73 13.65
CA VAL A 11 7.76 37.24 13.11
C VAL A 11 7.60 36.39 11.84
N ALA A 12 6.40 35.91 11.54
CA ALA A 12 6.10 35.26 10.26
C ALA A 12 5.76 36.27 9.14
N ARG A 13 6.51 37.38 9.03
CA ARG A 13 6.41 38.26 7.86
C ARG A 13 6.96 37.53 6.64
N ARG A 14 6.08 37.37 5.65
CA ARG A 14 6.16 36.66 4.35
C ARG A 14 7.32 37.06 3.40
N GLY A 15 8.45 37.58 3.88
CA GLY A 15 9.53 38.11 3.06
C GLY A 15 10.95 38.05 3.64
N THR A 16 11.20 37.30 4.73
CA THR A 16 12.55 37.18 5.30
C THR A 16 13.42 36.21 4.47
N LEU A 17 14.70 36.58 4.25
CA LEU A 17 15.70 35.72 3.58
C LEU A 17 15.82 34.35 4.25
N LEU A 18 15.68 34.30 5.58
CA LEU A 18 15.60 33.07 6.36
C LEU A 18 14.43 32.17 5.91
N GLY A 19 13.25 32.74 5.62
CA GLY A 19 12.10 31.99 5.11
C GLY A 19 12.33 31.42 3.70
N ARG A 20 13.10 32.11 2.85
CA ARG A 20 13.50 31.58 1.53
C ARG A 20 14.52 30.45 1.68
N LEU A 21 15.53 30.61 2.55
CA LEU A 21 16.54 29.59 2.81
C LEU A 21 15.94 28.32 3.44
N VAL A 22 15.01 28.46 4.39
CA VAL A 22 14.32 27.32 4.99
C VAL A 22 13.44 26.60 3.96
N ARG A 23 12.70 27.33 3.11
CA ARG A 23 11.91 26.71 2.02
C ARG A 23 12.78 26.00 0.98
N LEU A 24 13.91 26.60 0.62
CA LEU A 24 14.89 26.00 -0.28
C LEU A 24 15.51 24.75 0.35
N GLY A 25 15.87 24.79 1.64
CA GLY A 25 16.41 23.64 2.36
C GLY A 25 15.44 22.47 2.51
N ILE A 26 14.16 22.75 2.75
CA ILE A 26 13.11 21.72 2.78
C ILE A 26 12.88 21.15 1.37
N GLY A 27 12.79 22.03 0.36
CA GLY A 27 12.62 21.63 -1.04
C GLY A 27 13.79 20.78 -1.55
N SER A 28 15.03 21.20 -1.30
CA SER A 28 16.22 20.47 -1.71
C SER A 28 16.34 19.13 -1.01
N SER A 29 16.03 19.07 0.29
CA SER A 29 16.03 17.80 1.05
C SER A 29 15.01 16.82 0.49
N GLY A 30 13.82 17.30 0.12
CA GLY A 30 12.79 16.48 -0.54
C GLY A 30 13.25 15.96 -1.91
N ILE A 31 13.81 16.83 -2.75
CA ILE A 31 14.34 16.46 -4.07
C ILE A 31 15.46 15.42 -3.93
N LEU A 32 16.41 15.65 -3.02
CA LEU A 32 17.53 14.74 -2.80
C LEU A 32 17.04 13.37 -2.30
N GLY A 33 16.05 13.35 -1.41
CA GLY A 33 15.39 12.11 -0.96
C GLY A 33 14.76 11.35 -2.12
N TYR A 34 14.00 12.03 -3.00
CA TYR A 34 13.42 11.39 -4.17
C TYR A 34 14.48 10.87 -5.15
N VAL A 35 15.52 11.66 -5.45
CA VAL A 35 16.62 11.22 -6.32
C VAL A 35 17.30 9.99 -5.73
N PHE A 36 17.58 9.98 -4.43
CA PHE A 36 18.19 8.84 -3.76
C PHE A 36 17.32 7.57 -3.84
N LEU A 37 16.00 7.69 -3.61
CA LEU A 37 15.07 6.56 -3.68
C LEU A 37 14.89 6.02 -5.11
N TYR A 38 14.84 6.90 -6.11
CA TYR A 38 14.61 6.51 -7.50
C TYR A 38 15.89 6.17 -8.26
N ALA A 39 17.07 6.60 -7.80
CA ALA A 39 18.34 6.36 -8.47
C ALA A 39 18.60 4.86 -8.77
N PRO A 40 18.41 3.90 -7.83
CA PRO A 40 18.60 2.49 -8.13
C PRO A 40 17.66 1.96 -9.21
N ILE A 41 16.42 2.45 -9.24
CA ILE A 41 15.42 2.08 -10.26
C ILE A 41 15.84 2.61 -11.63
N VAL A 42 16.28 3.88 -11.69
CA VAL A 42 16.78 4.49 -12.92
C VAL A 42 18.02 3.76 -13.43
N ILE A 43 18.95 3.39 -12.54
CA ILE A 43 20.13 2.59 -12.88
C ILE A 43 19.70 1.24 -13.47
N LEU A 44 18.74 0.55 -12.85
CA LEU A 44 18.21 -0.72 -13.36
C LEU A 44 17.60 -0.56 -14.77
N ILE A 45 16.85 0.52 -15.02
CA ILE A 45 16.30 0.84 -16.33
C ILE A 45 17.42 1.10 -17.35
N ILE A 46 18.47 1.83 -16.99
CA ILE A 46 19.61 2.06 -17.91
C ILE A 46 20.28 0.72 -18.26
N PHE A 47 20.51 -0.13 -17.25
CA PHE A 47 21.14 -1.44 -17.45
C PHE A 47 20.25 -2.46 -18.17
N SER A 48 18.92 -2.30 -18.19
CA SER A 48 18.06 -3.18 -18.99
C SER A 48 18.25 -3.01 -20.50
N PHE A 49 18.87 -1.90 -20.93
CA PHE A 49 19.32 -1.69 -22.31
C PHE A 49 20.76 -2.14 -22.57
N ASN A 50 21.47 -2.72 -21.60
CA ASN A 50 22.83 -3.20 -21.82
C ASN A 50 22.82 -4.52 -22.62
N SER A 51 23.64 -4.61 -23.67
CA SER A 51 23.82 -5.86 -24.42
C SER A 51 24.54 -6.95 -23.63
N SER A 52 25.32 -6.59 -22.61
CA SER A 52 26.02 -7.53 -21.73
C SER A 52 25.05 -8.31 -20.83
N ARG A 53 25.45 -9.53 -20.46
CA ARG A 53 24.74 -10.31 -19.42
C ARG A 53 25.09 -9.86 -18.00
N PHE A 54 26.19 -9.13 -17.84
CA PHE A 54 26.68 -8.71 -16.53
C PHE A 54 26.51 -7.20 -16.36
N VAL A 55 26.05 -6.79 -15.17
CA VAL A 55 25.91 -5.38 -14.79
C VAL A 55 27.30 -4.69 -14.67
N SER A 56 28.39 -5.48 -14.56
CA SER A 56 29.75 -4.96 -14.39
C SER A 56 30.38 -4.36 -15.66
N THR A 57 29.85 -4.65 -16.85
CA THR A 57 30.45 -4.22 -18.12
C THR A 57 29.39 -3.66 -19.07
N TRP A 58 29.55 -2.39 -19.46
CA TRP A 58 28.71 -1.76 -20.48
C TRP A 58 29.23 -2.11 -21.86
N GLU A 59 28.50 -2.97 -22.59
CA GLU A 59 28.91 -3.43 -23.93
C GLU A 59 28.20 -2.67 -25.07
N GLY A 60 27.09 -1.99 -24.78
CA GLY A 60 26.34 -1.21 -25.76
C GLY A 60 24.84 -1.17 -25.48
N PHE A 61 24.12 -0.32 -26.22
CA PHE A 61 22.66 -0.23 -26.15
C PHE A 61 21.99 -1.35 -26.97
N SER A 62 21.03 -2.05 -26.38
CA SER A 62 20.32 -3.18 -26.99
C SER A 62 18.93 -3.37 -26.41
N LEU A 63 17.98 -3.77 -27.26
CA LEU A 63 16.62 -4.19 -26.87
C LEU A 63 16.47 -5.71 -26.77
N ARG A 64 17.60 -6.46 -26.82
CA ARG A 64 17.61 -7.93 -26.87
C ARG A 64 16.78 -8.57 -25.75
N TRP A 65 16.94 -8.10 -24.51
CA TRP A 65 16.28 -8.70 -23.34
C TRP A 65 14.76 -8.57 -23.39
N TYR A 66 14.23 -7.49 -23.96
CA TYR A 66 12.80 -7.34 -24.18
C TYR A 66 12.28 -8.37 -25.19
N GLY A 67 13.02 -8.59 -26.29
CA GLY A 67 12.67 -9.64 -27.26
C GLY A 67 12.75 -11.05 -26.69
N GLU A 68 13.76 -11.32 -25.86
CA GLU A 68 13.92 -12.62 -25.19
C GLU A 68 12.80 -12.88 -24.18
N LEU A 69 12.39 -11.85 -23.43
CA LEU A 69 11.27 -11.93 -22.48
C LEU A 69 9.98 -12.40 -23.15
N PHE A 70 9.67 -11.91 -24.36
CA PHE A 70 8.48 -12.33 -25.09
C PHE A 70 8.58 -13.73 -25.70
N ARG A 71 9.79 -14.26 -25.85
CA ARG A 71 10.03 -15.61 -26.37
C ARG A 71 10.06 -16.66 -25.25
N ASP A 72 10.31 -16.24 -24.02
CA ASP A 72 10.29 -17.12 -22.86
C ASP A 72 8.85 -17.38 -22.37
N ALA A 73 8.33 -18.55 -22.73
CA ALA A 73 6.99 -18.97 -22.33
C ALA A 73 6.83 -19.12 -20.81
N ALA A 74 7.88 -19.48 -20.07
CA ALA A 74 7.82 -19.63 -18.62
C ALA A 74 7.72 -18.25 -17.95
N MET A 75 8.49 -17.26 -18.42
CA MET A 75 8.38 -15.88 -17.94
C MET A 75 7.01 -15.27 -18.26
N MET A 76 6.48 -15.51 -19.46
CA MET A 76 5.15 -15.01 -19.83
C MET A 76 4.04 -15.66 -19.00
N ALA A 77 4.15 -16.96 -18.72
CA ALA A 77 3.22 -17.66 -17.83
C ALA A 77 3.30 -17.14 -16.38
N ALA A 78 4.51 -16.89 -15.87
CA ALA A 78 4.72 -16.29 -14.55
C ALA A 78 4.09 -14.90 -14.46
N LEU A 79 4.32 -14.03 -15.46
CA LEU A 79 3.71 -12.71 -15.55
C LEU A 79 2.19 -12.78 -15.53
N LYS A 80 1.60 -13.66 -16.34
CA LYS A 80 0.15 -13.87 -16.38
C LYS A 80 -0.39 -14.33 -15.01
N ASN A 81 0.26 -15.29 -14.39
CA ASN A 81 -0.14 -15.80 -13.07
C ASN A 81 -0.06 -14.70 -12.01
N SER A 82 1.01 -13.91 -11.98
CA SER A 82 1.16 -12.78 -11.07
C SER A 82 0.08 -11.73 -11.27
N LEU A 83 -0.25 -11.37 -12.51
CA LEU A 83 -1.32 -10.43 -12.81
C LEU A 83 -2.69 -10.93 -12.34
N ILE A 84 -3.00 -12.21 -12.61
CA ILE A 84 -4.25 -12.83 -12.14
C ILE A 84 -4.32 -12.78 -10.61
N VAL A 85 -3.27 -13.20 -9.92
CA VAL A 85 -3.22 -13.18 -8.45
C VAL A 85 -3.38 -11.75 -7.92
N ALA A 86 -2.65 -10.78 -8.49
CA ALA A 86 -2.69 -9.39 -8.05
C ALA A 86 -4.09 -8.79 -8.20
N VAL A 87 -4.72 -8.94 -9.38
CA VAL A 87 -6.05 -8.37 -9.63
C VAL A 87 -7.11 -9.04 -8.76
N VAL A 88 -7.15 -10.38 -8.74
CA VAL A 88 -8.19 -11.12 -8.02
C VAL A 88 -8.05 -10.90 -6.51
N SER A 89 -6.84 -10.98 -5.96
CA SER A 89 -6.63 -10.74 -4.53
C SER A 89 -6.94 -9.30 -4.15
N THR A 90 -6.59 -8.31 -4.98
CA THR A 90 -6.92 -6.90 -4.72
C THR A 90 -8.44 -6.70 -4.66
N LEU A 91 -9.20 -7.21 -5.63
CA LEU A 91 -10.65 -7.06 -5.65
C LEU A 91 -11.31 -7.71 -4.43
N ILE A 92 -10.93 -8.94 -4.12
CA ILE A 92 -11.49 -9.68 -2.99
C ILE A 92 -11.12 -9.00 -1.66
N SER A 93 -9.85 -8.68 -1.45
CA SER A 93 -9.39 -8.07 -0.21
C SER A 93 -9.89 -6.65 -0.01
N THR A 94 -10.05 -5.88 -1.08
CA THR A 94 -10.63 -4.53 -0.97
C THR A 94 -12.10 -4.58 -0.60
N LEU A 95 -12.87 -5.49 -1.20
CA LEU A 95 -14.26 -5.69 -0.85
C LEU A 95 -14.40 -6.11 0.62
N PHE A 96 -13.78 -7.24 1.01
CA PHE A 96 -13.93 -7.77 2.37
C PHE A 96 -13.24 -6.91 3.43
N GLY A 97 -12.08 -6.33 3.12
CA GLY A 97 -11.37 -5.44 4.04
C GLY A 97 -12.11 -4.12 4.29
N THR A 98 -12.77 -3.57 3.26
CA THR A 98 -13.63 -2.38 3.43
C THR A 98 -14.86 -2.71 4.28
N MET A 99 -15.52 -3.85 4.02
CA MET A 99 -16.63 -4.30 4.87
C MET A 99 -16.21 -4.49 6.32
N ALA A 100 -15.07 -5.15 6.57
CA ALA A 100 -14.52 -5.32 7.90
C ALA A 100 -14.19 -3.97 8.55
N ALA A 101 -13.61 -3.03 7.80
CA ALA A 101 -13.30 -1.68 8.28
C ALA A 101 -14.55 -0.95 8.76
N LEU A 102 -15.62 -0.97 7.96
CA LEU A 102 -16.89 -0.32 8.31
C LEU A 102 -17.50 -0.94 9.55
N VAL A 103 -17.54 -2.27 9.65
CA VAL A 103 -18.12 -2.96 10.81
C VAL A 103 -17.33 -2.62 12.07
N MET A 104 -16.00 -2.64 11.97
CA MET A 104 -15.10 -2.35 13.10
C MET A 104 -15.15 -0.89 13.53
N GLU A 105 -15.42 0.06 12.62
CA GLU A 105 -15.53 1.47 12.95
C GLU A 105 -16.93 1.85 13.48
N ARG A 106 -17.99 1.32 12.86
CA ARG A 106 -19.37 1.72 13.14
C ARG A 106 -19.95 1.04 14.37
N TYR A 107 -19.70 -0.25 14.57
CA TYR A 107 -20.37 -1.04 15.61
C TYR A 107 -19.44 -1.39 16.79
N GLN A 108 -20.05 -1.57 17.97
CA GLN A 108 -19.41 -2.09 19.18
C GLN A 108 -20.03 -3.46 19.46
N PHE A 109 -19.20 -4.51 19.51
CA PHE A 109 -19.64 -5.88 19.74
C PHE A 109 -18.61 -6.64 20.59
N GLY A 110 -19.04 -7.65 21.34
CA GLY A 110 -18.19 -8.33 22.33
C GLY A 110 -16.91 -8.97 21.79
N GLY A 111 -16.88 -9.34 20.51
CA GLY A 111 -15.71 -9.93 19.83
C GLY A 111 -14.74 -8.94 19.19
N LYS A 112 -14.98 -7.62 19.32
CA LYS A 112 -14.22 -6.58 18.60
C LYS A 112 -12.72 -6.62 18.89
N LEU A 113 -12.33 -6.82 20.15
CA LEU A 113 -10.92 -6.91 20.53
C LEU A 113 -10.21 -8.11 19.87
N ALA A 114 -10.88 -9.27 19.80
CA ALA A 114 -10.33 -10.46 19.15
C ALA A 114 -10.19 -10.25 17.63
N MET A 115 -11.18 -9.59 17.01
CA MET A 115 -11.11 -9.24 15.59
C MET A 115 -9.99 -8.24 15.32
N ASP A 116 -9.82 -7.22 16.16
CA ASP A 116 -8.68 -6.28 16.08
C ASP A 116 -7.35 -7.04 16.18
N ALA A 117 -7.19 -7.93 17.17
CA ALA A 117 -5.98 -8.73 17.31
C ALA A 117 -5.70 -9.59 16.06
N LEU A 118 -6.74 -10.23 15.49
CA LEU A 118 -6.63 -11.04 14.28
C LEU A 118 -6.23 -10.19 13.06
N LEU A 119 -6.76 -8.97 12.93
CA LEU A 119 -6.41 -8.05 11.84
C LEU A 119 -4.96 -7.54 11.95
N TYR A 120 -4.45 -7.30 13.16
CA TYR A 120 -3.07 -6.87 13.35
C TYR A 120 -2.04 -8.02 13.25
N LEU A 121 -2.46 -9.26 13.47
CA LEU A 121 -1.55 -10.41 13.51
C LEU A 121 -0.73 -10.56 12.21
N PRO A 122 -1.31 -10.52 10.99
CA PRO A 122 -0.54 -10.61 9.74
C PRO A 122 0.42 -9.44 9.51
N ILE A 123 0.17 -8.28 10.14
CA ILE A 123 1.02 -7.09 10.00
C ILE A 123 2.27 -7.22 10.88
N ILE A 124 2.14 -7.88 12.04
CA ILE A 124 3.22 -8.07 12.99
C ILE A 124 4.08 -9.29 12.63
N ILE A 125 3.46 -10.37 12.14
CA ILE A 125 4.16 -11.58 11.74
C ILE A 125 5.04 -11.30 10.51
N PRO A 126 6.31 -11.72 10.50
CA PRO A 126 7.15 -11.62 9.31
C PRO A 126 6.52 -12.32 8.10
N GLU A 127 6.48 -11.64 6.95
CA GLU A 127 5.79 -12.12 5.74
C GLU A 127 6.26 -13.51 5.30
N ILE A 128 7.57 -13.77 5.37
CA ILE A 128 8.17 -15.07 5.02
C ILE A 128 7.65 -16.18 5.94
N ALA A 129 7.53 -15.89 7.25
CA ALA A 129 7.01 -16.86 8.21
C ALA A 129 5.54 -17.17 7.90
N MET A 130 4.72 -16.16 7.62
CA MET A 130 3.32 -16.34 7.24
C MET A 130 3.17 -17.17 5.97
N ALA A 131 3.99 -16.90 4.94
CA ALA A 131 3.99 -17.66 3.69
C ALA A 131 4.29 -19.15 3.90
N VAL A 132 5.33 -19.46 4.68
CA VAL A 132 5.69 -20.84 5.01
C VAL A 132 4.59 -21.52 5.84
N MET A 133 4.00 -20.81 6.81
CA MET A 133 2.90 -21.35 7.63
C MET A 133 1.67 -21.67 6.79
N LEU A 134 1.27 -20.80 5.85
CA LEU A 134 0.13 -21.07 4.96
C LEU A 134 0.41 -22.22 3.99
N LEU A 135 1.63 -22.31 3.47
CA LEU A 135 2.05 -23.44 2.64
C LEU A 135 1.90 -24.75 3.41
N LEU A 136 2.46 -24.80 4.63
CA LEU A 136 2.33 -25.97 5.50
C LEU A 136 0.87 -26.26 5.84
N PHE A 137 0.05 -25.24 6.10
CA PHE A 137 -1.38 -25.40 6.33
C PHE A 137 -2.07 -26.09 5.14
N PHE A 138 -1.85 -25.65 3.90
CA PHE A 138 -2.46 -26.29 2.73
C PHE A 138 -1.98 -27.73 2.55
N VAL A 139 -0.69 -28.00 2.75
CA VAL A 139 -0.13 -29.35 2.66
C VAL A 139 -0.72 -30.27 3.73
N LEU A 140 -0.78 -29.82 4.98
CA LEU A 140 -1.35 -30.59 6.10
C LEU A 140 -2.86 -30.82 5.94
N ALA A 141 -3.58 -29.82 5.40
CA ALA A 141 -4.98 -29.91 5.05
C ALA A 141 -5.24 -30.75 3.78
N ARG A 142 -4.18 -31.29 3.14
CA ARG A 142 -4.23 -32.06 1.89
C ARG A 142 -4.91 -31.31 0.73
N VAL A 143 -4.76 -29.99 0.72
CA VAL A 143 -5.22 -29.13 -0.39
C VAL A 143 -4.14 -29.13 -1.46
N ASN A 144 -4.53 -29.44 -2.70
CA ASN A 144 -3.60 -29.40 -3.83
C ASN A 144 -3.14 -27.96 -4.09
N LEU A 145 -1.81 -27.78 -4.13
CA LEU A 145 -1.20 -26.49 -4.42
C LEU A 145 -1.56 -26.05 -5.84
N SER A 146 -2.08 -24.84 -5.94
CA SER A 146 -2.58 -24.27 -7.18
C SER A 146 -2.56 -22.74 -7.12
N LEU A 147 -2.84 -22.09 -8.25
CA LEU A 147 -3.01 -20.64 -8.29
C LEU A 147 -4.10 -20.17 -7.31
N GLY A 148 -5.13 -20.98 -7.08
CA GLY A 148 -6.18 -20.70 -6.09
C GLY A 148 -5.64 -20.61 -4.66
N THR A 149 -4.75 -21.53 -4.26
CA THR A 149 -4.12 -21.48 -2.92
C THR A 149 -3.24 -20.23 -2.76
N VAL A 150 -2.60 -19.77 -3.83
CA VAL A 150 -1.82 -18.52 -3.85
C VAL A 150 -2.74 -17.31 -3.69
N ILE A 151 -3.87 -17.28 -4.40
CA ILE A 151 -4.87 -16.22 -4.27
C ILE A 151 -5.41 -16.15 -2.85
N ILE A 152 -5.81 -17.28 -2.27
CA ILE A 152 -6.33 -17.34 -0.89
C ILE A 152 -5.27 -16.80 0.09
N ALA A 153 -4.01 -17.16 -0.09
CA ALA A 153 -2.92 -16.68 0.75
C ALA A 153 -2.76 -15.16 0.68
N HIS A 154 -2.73 -14.59 -0.53
CA HIS A 154 -2.64 -13.14 -0.70
C HIS A 154 -3.88 -12.45 -0.15
N VAL A 155 -5.07 -13.03 -0.33
CA VAL A 155 -6.32 -12.45 0.19
C VAL A 155 -6.29 -12.37 1.71
N ALA A 156 -5.92 -13.46 2.38
CA ALA A 156 -5.87 -13.55 3.83
C ALA A 156 -4.92 -12.50 4.43
N PHE A 157 -3.79 -12.26 3.78
CA PHE A 157 -2.84 -11.23 4.18
C PHE A 157 -3.35 -9.81 3.89
N ASN A 158 -3.82 -9.57 2.66
CA ASN A 158 -4.20 -8.24 2.19
C ASN A 158 -5.44 -7.67 2.89
N ILE A 159 -6.39 -8.51 3.35
CA ILE A 159 -7.59 -8.05 4.08
C ILE A 159 -7.19 -7.22 5.30
N SER A 160 -6.18 -7.64 6.06
CA SER A 160 -5.69 -6.91 7.24
C SER A 160 -5.19 -5.52 6.88
N PHE A 161 -4.35 -5.40 5.86
CA PHE A 161 -3.81 -4.11 5.41
C PHE A 161 -4.91 -3.18 4.90
N VAL A 162 -5.81 -3.69 4.05
CA VAL A 162 -6.92 -2.88 3.55
C VAL A 162 -7.80 -2.40 4.70
N THR A 163 -8.15 -3.29 5.63
CA THR A 163 -8.99 -2.95 6.78
C THR A 163 -8.37 -1.81 7.59
N VAL A 164 -7.08 -1.90 7.92
CA VAL A 164 -6.39 -0.88 8.72
C VAL A 164 -6.32 0.46 7.96
N VAL A 165 -5.97 0.43 6.67
CA VAL A 165 -5.87 1.65 5.85
C VAL A 165 -7.22 2.34 5.70
N VAL A 166 -8.29 1.58 5.40
CA VAL A 166 -9.64 2.14 5.25
C VAL A 166 -10.15 2.69 6.57
N ARG A 167 -9.95 1.99 7.70
CA ARG A 167 -10.31 2.50 9.03
C ARG A 167 -9.59 3.81 9.35
N ALA A 168 -8.30 3.91 9.09
CA ALA A 168 -7.53 5.14 9.30
C ALA A 168 -8.08 6.32 8.49
N ARG A 169 -8.73 6.06 7.34
CA ARG A 169 -9.45 7.09 6.57
C ARG A 169 -10.82 7.41 7.14
N LEU A 170 -11.56 6.42 7.64
CA LEU A 170 -12.90 6.59 8.21
C LEU A 170 -12.90 7.36 9.54
N VAL A 171 -11.84 7.25 10.35
CA VAL A 171 -11.72 7.97 11.64
C VAL A 171 -11.85 9.50 11.46
N GLY A 172 -11.42 10.02 10.31
CA GLY A 172 -11.54 11.45 9.98
C GLY A 172 -12.84 11.86 9.29
N PHE A 173 -13.78 10.94 9.07
CA PHE A 173 -15.02 11.18 8.35
C PHE A 173 -16.12 11.72 9.28
N ASP A 174 -16.84 12.75 8.84
CA ASP A 174 -17.92 13.35 9.63
C ASP A 174 -19.19 12.48 9.55
N ARG A 175 -19.48 11.77 10.64
CA ARG A 175 -20.65 10.88 10.75
C ARG A 175 -21.98 11.61 10.58
N ARG A 176 -22.02 12.94 10.76
CA ARG A 176 -23.24 13.74 10.53
C ARG A 176 -23.73 13.70 9.09
N LEU A 177 -22.83 13.49 8.13
CA LEU A 177 -23.22 13.32 6.73
C LEU A 177 -24.00 12.01 6.53
N GLU A 178 -23.65 10.96 7.27
CA GLU A 178 -24.37 9.67 7.23
C GLU A 178 -25.74 9.80 7.91
N GLU A 179 -25.79 10.42 9.08
CA GLU A 179 -27.03 10.68 9.83
C GLU A 179 -28.01 11.51 8.98
N ALA A 180 -27.54 12.56 8.31
CA ALA A 180 -28.38 13.39 7.44
C ALA A 180 -28.94 12.63 6.24
N ALA A 181 -28.18 11.69 5.66
CA ALA A 181 -28.68 10.85 4.57
C ALA A 181 -29.76 9.89 5.06
N GLN A 182 -29.57 9.30 6.25
CA GLN A 182 -30.55 8.42 6.89
C GLN A 182 -31.83 9.17 7.28
N ASP A 183 -31.72 10.41 7.76
CA ASP A 183 -32.86 11.29 8.03
C ASP A 183 -33.67 11.61 6.76
N LEU A 184 -33.02 11.68 5.60
CA LEU A 184 -33.67 11.82 4.28
C LEU A 184 -34.23 10.51 3.73
N GLY A 185 -34.15 9.40 4.48
CA GLY A 185 -34.73 8.11 4.14
C GLY A 185 -33.78 7.13 3.44
N ALA A 186 -32.48 7.45 3.35
CA ALA A 186 -31.50 6.50 2.83
C ALA A 186 -31.26 5.34 3.82
N ASN A 187 -31.16 4.11 3.31
CA ASN A 187 -30.77 2.97 4.14
C ASN A 187 -29.24 2.92 4.36
N GLU A 188 -28.76 2.03 5.24
CA GLU A 188 -27.33 1.93 5.59
C GLU A 188 -26.41 1.66 4.39
N LEU A 189 -26.88 0.91 3.37
CA LEU A 189 -26.13 0.61 2.15
C LEU A 189 -26.10 1.78 1.16
N GLN A 190 -27.15 2.60 1.13
CA GLN A 190 -27.22 3.81 0.31
C GLN A 190 -26.45 4.99 0.91
N THR A 191 -26.32 4.99 2.24
CA THR A 191 -25.59 6.01 3.00
C THR A 191 -24.07 5.80 2.91
N PHE A 192 -23.64 4.57 2.62
CA PHE A 192 -22.25 4.20 2.38
C PHE A 192 -21.81 4.61 0.96
#